data_AF-D5UTA2-F1
#
_entry.id   AF-D5UTA2-F1
#
_cell.length_a   1.000
_cell.length_b   1.000
_cell.length_c   1.000
_cell.angle_alpha   90.00
_cell.angle_beta   90.00
_cell.angle_gamma   90.00
#
_symmetry.space_group_name_H-M   'P 1'
#
loop_
_entity.id
_entity.type
_entity.pdbx_description
1 polymer ?
#
loop_
_entity_poly.entity_id
_entity_poly.type
_entity_poly.pdbx_seq_one_letter_code
_entity_poly.pdbx_strand_id
1 'polypeptide(L)'
;MRKIALAAASIAVASAASLIASPAANAVFIPVVDLQVTGGISCGGQLPGRAETNSQTDHGYVRNNGNVPAQNVWLGFGGGGGDGRASLAPGQGFAVTRTVPTWGCPFRATWAHTATSSFDINYSNNYFVARN
;
A
#
# COMPACT_ATOMS: atom_id res chain seq x y z
N MET A 1 9.16 66.36 -47.86
CA MET A 1 10.03 65.22 -47.49
C MET A 1 10.17 65.17 -45.97
N ARG A 2 9.44 64.26 -45.31
CA ARG A 2 9.57 63.98 -43.86
C ARG A 2 9.83 62.48 -43.71
N LYS A 3 10.95 62.15 -43.05
CA LYS A 3 11.39 60.79 -42.74
C LYS A 3 10.50 60.24 -41.63
N ILE A 4 9.93 59.06 -41.80
CA ILE A 4 9.30 58.31 -40.70
C ILE A 4 10.11 57.03 -40.53
N ALA A 5 10.83 56.97 -39.41
CA ALA A 5 11.62 55.83 -39.01
C ALA A 5 10.69 54.66 -38.64
N LEU A 6 10.99 53.48 -39.17
CA LEU A 6 10.35 52.22 -38.81
C LEU A 6 10.87 51.80 -37.44
N ALA A 7 10.09 52.03 -36.39
CA ALA A 7 10.39 51.49 -35.06
C ALA A 7 9.96 50.01 -35.03
N ALA A 8 10.94 49.11 -34.99
CA ALA A 8 10.71 47.69 -34.72
C ALA A 8 10.22 47.53 -33.27
N ALA A 9 8.92 47.37 -33.08
CA ALA A 9 8.36 46.96 -31.80
C ALA A 9 8.48 45.44 -31.70
N SER A 10 9.54 44.97 -31.05
CA SER A 10 9.66 43.58 -30.62
C SER A 10 8.52 43.30 -29.63
N ILE A 11 7.52 42.52 -30.06
CA ILE A 11 6.51 41.99 -29.15
C ILE A 11 7.22 40.97 -28.26
N ALA A 12 7.58 41.38 -27.05
CA ALA A 12 7.93 40.46 -26.00
C ALA A 12 6.65 39.66 -25.68
N VAL A 13 6.68 38.35 -25.97
CA VAL A 13 5.68 37.41 -25.45
C VAL A 13 5.92 37.36 -23.94
N ALA A 14 5.22 38.23 -23.21
CA ALA A 14 5.10 38.11 -21.77
C ALA A 14 4.28 36.85 -21.51
N SER A 15 4.97 35.78 -21.10
CA SER A 15 4.38 34.54 -20.64
C SER A 15 3.25 34.86 -19.69
N ALA A 16 2.03 34.45 -20.03
CA ALA A 16 0.93 34.32 -19.10
C ALA A 16 1.26 33.17 -18.14
N ALA A 17 2.23 33.39 -17.25
CA ALA A 17 2.32 32.69 -15.98
C ALA A 17 1.25 33.32 -15.08
N SER A 18 -0.01 33.10 -15.46
CA SER A 18 -1.14 33.25 -14.57
C SER A 18 -0.75 32.56 -13.28
N LEU A 19 -0.83 33.32 -12.19
CA LEU A 19 -0.65 32.87 -10.82
C LEU A 19 -1.48 31.60 -10.57
N ILE A 20 -0.93 30.43 -10.91
CA ILE A 20 -1.13 29.25 -10.10
C ILE A 20 -0.21 29.50 -8.92
N ALA A 21 -0.64 30.41 -8.04
CA ALA A 21 -0.43 30.17 -6.63
C ALA A 21 -1.11 28.82 -6.42
N SER A 22 -0.32 27.74 -6.57
CA SER A 22 -0.59 26.53 -5.82
C SER A 22 -0.92 27.07 -4.44
N PRO A 23 -2.09 26.79 -3.85
CA PRO A 23 -2.16 26.96 -2.42
C PRO A 23 -0.94 26.17 -1.95
N ALA A 24 0.05 26.88 -1.39
CA ALA A 24 0.99 26.24 -0.50
C ALA A 24 0.01 25.65 0.50
N ALA A 25 -0.30 24.38 0.28
CA ALA A 25 -1.17 23.66 1.15
C ALA A 25 -0.38 23.79 2.44
N ASN A 26 -0.87 24.63 3.33
CA ASN A 26 -0.92 24.28 4.73
C ASN A 26 -1.77 23.00 4.75
N ALA A 27 -1.21 21.92 4.20
CA ALA A 27 -1.71 20.58 4.31
C ALA A 27 -1.65 20.41 5.80
N VAL A 28 -2.81 20.51 6.43
CA VAL A 28 -2.99 20.07 7.80
C VAL A 28 -2.36 18.68 7.82
N PHE A 29 -1.16 18.58 8.39
CA PHE A 29 -0.41 17.35 8.46
C PHE A 29 -1.09 16.52 9.53
N ILE A 30 -2.20 15.88 9.15
CA ILE A 30 -2.90 14.96 10.03
C ILE A 30 -2.03 13.71 10.08
N PRO A 31 -1.49 13.32 11.25
CA PRO A 31 -0.71 12.11 11.38
C PRO A 31 -1.65 10.91 11.16
N VAL A 32 -1.42 10.18 10.07
CA VAL A 32 -2.25 9.05 9.64
C VAL A 32 -1.39 7.85 9.28
N VAL A 33 -1.91 6.68 9.62
CA VAL A 33 -1.44 5.40 9.07
C VAL A 33 -2.43 4.99 7.97
N ASP A 34 -1.93 4.33 6.94
CA ASP A 34 -2.74 3.69 5.90
C ASP A 34 -2.08 2.35 5.61
N LEU A 35 -2.57 1.29 6.27
CA LEU A 35 -2.03 -0.05 6.08
C LEU A 35 -2.76 -0.70 4.91
N GLN A 36 -2.07 -0.92 3.81
CA GLN A 36 -2.63 -1.65 2.68
C GLN A 36 -2.14 -3.08 2.68
N VAL A 37 -3.09 -4.02 2.65
CA VAL A 37 -2.81 -5.46 2.53
C VAL A 37 -3.09 -5.93 1.12
N THR A 38 -2.15 -6.70 0.59
CA THR A 38 -2.27 -7.39 -0.70
C THR A 38 -1.76 -8.82 -0.54
N GLY A 39 -2.12 -9.70 -1.47
CA GLY A 39 -1.69 -11.08 -1.38
C GLY A 39 -2.29 -11.98 -2.43
N GLY A 40 -2.09 -13.27 -2.22
CA GLY A 40 -2.62 -14.33 -3.06
C GLY A 40 -2.51 -15.68 -2.36
N ILE A 41 -3.18 -16.67 -2.93
CA ILE A 41 -3.01 -18.06 -2.52
C ILE A 41 -2.58 -18.88 -3.71
N SER A 42 -1.81 -19.92 -3.44
CA SER A 42 -1.43 -20.92 -4.44
C SER A 42 -1.60 -22.30 -3.84
N CYS A 43 -2.14 -23.22 -4.63
CA CYS A 43 -2.22 -24.62 -4.22
C CYS A 43 -1.17 -25.47 -4.88
N GLY A 44 -0.58 -26.35 -4.07
CA GLY A 44 0.29 -27.42 -4.52
C GLY A 44 -0.29 -28.79 -4.21
N GLY A 45 0.48 -29.81 -4.59
CA GLY A 45 0.24 -31.19 -4.19
C GLY A 45 0.60 -31.45 -2.73
N GLN A 46 0.52 -32.73 -2.35
CA GLN A 46 0.84 -33.24 -1.03
C GLN A 46 2.28 -32.87 -0.60
N LEU A 47 2.43 -32.43 0.65
CA LEU A 47 3.74 -32.20 1.25
C LEU A 47 4.40 -33.52 1.67
N PRO A 48 5.74 -33.63 1.62
CA PRO A 48 6.45 -34.81 2.10
C PRO A 48 6.09 -35.16 3.56
N GLY A 49 5.73 -36.42 3.81
CA GLY A 49 5.43 -36.91 5.15
C GLY A 49 4.12 -36.39 5.77
N ARG A 50 3.22 -35.80 4.96
CA ARG A 50 1.90 -35.34 5.39
C ARG A 50 0.80 -36.23 4.83
N ALA A 51 -0.32 -36.34 5.55
CA ALA A 51 -1.45 -37.16 5.11
C ALA A 51 -2.38 -36.40 4.16
N GLU A 52 -2.37 -35.07 4.26
CA GLU A 52 -3.19 -34.16 3.47
C GLU A 52 -2.79 -34.19 1.99
N THR A 53 -3.77 -34.30 1.11
CA THR A 53 -3.56 -34.47 -0.35
C THR A 53 -3.06 -33.22 -1.06
N ASN A 54 -3.20 -32.05 -0.43
CA ASN A 54 -2.83 -30.77 -1.00
C ASN A 54 -1.97 -29.96 -0.03
N SER A 55 -1.34 -28.94 -0.58
CA SER A 55 -0.73 -27.85 0.18
C SER A 55 -1.31 -26.53 -0.27
N GLN A 56 -1.39 -25.60 0.65
CA GLN A 56 -1.79 -24.23 0.36
C GLN A 56 -0.69 -23.30 0.83
N THR A 57 -0.23 -22.44 -0.07
CA THR A 57 0.72 -21.38 0.23
C THR A 57 0.01 -20.05 0.19
N ASP A 58 -0.05 -19.42 1.36
CA ASP A 58 -0.55 -18.08 1.59
C ASP A 58 0.58 -17.08 1.35
N HIS A 59 0.34 -16.09 0.49
CA HIS A 59 1.25 -14.97 0.23
C HIS A 59 0.58 -13.69 0.69
N GLY A 60 1.18 -13.01 1.67
CA GLY A 60 0.69 -11.74 2.19
C GLY A 60 1.77 -10.67 2.09
N TYR A 61 1.36 -9.45 1.80
CA TYR A 61 2.19 -8.25 1.86
C TYR A 61 1.41 -7.12 2.48
N VAL A 62 2.00 -6.46 3.47
CA VAL A 62 1.45 -5.25 4.09
C VAL A 62 2.40 -4.08 3.87
N ARG A 63 1.84 -2.91 3.59
CA ARG A 63 2.58 -1.66 3.39
C ARG A 63 1.92 -0.52 4.16
N ASN A 64 2.72 0.37 4.72
CA ASN A 64 2.24 1.63 5.28
C ASN A 64 2.35 2.75 4.24
N ASN A 65 1.22 3.17 3.69
CA ASN A 65 1.09 4.31 2.76
C ASN A 65 0.81 5.64 3.48
N GLY A 66 0.66 5.60 4.81
CA GLY A 66 0.45 6.78 5.64
C GLY A 66 1.69 7.64 5.77
N ASN A 67 1.59 8.72 6.55
CA ASN A 67 2.67 9.68 6.76
C ASN A 67 3.36 9.54 8.13
N VAL A 68 2.90 8.63 9.00
CA VAL A 68 3.56 8.29 10.28
C VAL A 68 3.78 6.78 10.42
N PRO A 69 4.73 6.34 11.28
CA PRO A 69 4.98 4.91 11.50
C PRO A 69 3.78 4.20 12.15
N ALA A 70 3.42 3.04 11.60
CA ALA A 70 2.50 2.11 12.24
C ALA A 70 3.26 1.29 13.30
N GLN A 71 2.62 0.93 14.41
CA GLN A 71 3.26 0.29 15.55
C GLN A 71 2.62 -1.07 15.82
N ASN A 72 3.44 -2.08 16.15
CA ASN A 72 3.01 -3.45 16.39
C ASN A 72 2.13 -3.98 15.24
N VAL A 73 2.63 -3.85 14.01
CA VAL A 73 1.94 -4.31 12.80
C VAL A 73 2.07 -5.81 12.71
N TRP A 74 0.96 -6.50 12.51
CA TRP A 74 0.92 -7.94 12.33
C TRP A 74 0.16 -8.27 11.06
N LEU A 75 0.74 -9.13 10.22
CA LEU A 75 0.16 -9.66 9.00
C LEU A 75 -0.14 -11.14 9.21
N GLY A 76 -1.42 -11.51 9.15
CA GLY A 76 -1.90 -12.85 9.44
C GLY A 76 -2.74 -13.47 8.31
N PHE A 77 -2.94 -14.78 8.41
CA PHE A 77 -3.73 -15.57 7.47
C PHE A 77 -4.91 -16.25 8.16
N GLY A 78 -6.01 -16.45 7.45
CA GLY A 78 -7.16 -17.24 7.89
C GLY A 78 -6.73 -18.68 8.18
N GLY A 79 -7.07 -19.23 9.34
CA GLY A 79 -6.54 -20.52 9.82
C GLY A 79 -5.26 -20.41 10.66
N GLY A 80 -4.90 -19.20 11.10
CA GLY A 80 -3.80 -18.93 12.03
C GLY A 80 -2.47 -18.59 11.35
N GLY A 81 -1.45 -18.28 12.12
CA GLY A 81 -0.11 -17.91 11.63
C GLY A 81 -0.03 -16.49 11.06
N GLY A 82 1.20 -16.04 10.85
CA GLY A 82 1.51 -14.69 10.43
C GLY A 82 2.91 -14.27 10.88
N ASP A 83 3.27 -13.02 10.63
CA ASP A 83 4.47 -12.39 11.15
C ASP A 83 4.16 -10.94 11.52
N GLY A 84 4.97 -10.38 12.41
CA GLY A 84 4.80 -9.03 12.93
C GLY A 84 6.06 -8.21 12.92
N ARG A 85 5.88 -6.89 12.95
CA ARG A 85 6.93 -5.89 13.12
C ARG A 85 6.54 -4.94 14.23
N ALA A 86 7.47 -4.66 15.13
CA ALA A 86 7.27 -3.70 16.20
C ALA A 86 6.94 -2.30 15.65
N SER A 87 7.47 -1.94 14.47
CA SER A 87 7.15 -0.70 13.79
C SER A 87 7.28 -0.86 12.27
N LEU A 88 6.46 -0.12 11.51
CA LEU A 88 6.51 -0.05 10.05
C LEU A 88 6.46 1.42 9.60
N ALA A 89 7.59 1.95 9.13
CA ALA A 89 7.68 3.36 8.74
C ALA A 89 6.89 3.67 7.46
N PRO A 90 6.56 4.94 7.19
CA PRO A 90 5.96 5.37 5.92
C PRO A 90 6.72 4.84 4.71
N GLY A 91 5.99 4.29 3.73
CA GLY A 91 6.54 3.70 2.52
C GLY A 91 7.23 2.35 2.70
N GLN A 92 7.31 1.81 3.92
CA GLN A 92 7.83 0.47 4.16
C GLN A 92 6.72 -0.58 4.12
N GLY A 93 7.13 -1.80 3.82
CA GLY A 93 6.26 -2.97 3.87
C GLY A 93 7.05 -4.23 4.09
N PHE A 94 6.37 -5.31 4.46
CA PHE A 94 6.97 -6.63 4.61
C PHE A 94 6.04 -7.70 4.07
N ALA A 95 6.65 -8.77 3.56
CA ALA A 95 5.95 -9.93 3.04
C ALA A 95 5.99 -11.06 4.07
N VAL A 96 4.95 -11.88 4.06
CA VAL A 96 4.87 -13.14 4.79
C VAL A 96 4.42 -14.21 3.81
N THR A 97 5.11 -15.35 3.81
CA THR A 97 4.70 -16.52 3.05
C THR A 97 4.60 -17.70 4.00
N ARG A 98 3.50 -18.44 3.92
CA ARG A 98 3.28 -19.62 4.75
C ARG A 98 2.67 -20.73 3.92
N THR A 99 3.28 -21.91 3.97
CA THR A 99 2.71 -23.13 3.39
C THR A 99 2.16 -24.03 4.48
N VAL A 100 0.94 -24.51 4.31
CA VAL A 100 0.26 -25.44 5.22
C VAL A 100 -0.26 -26.66 4.47
N PRO A 101 -0.27 -27.84 5.10
CA PRO A 101 -0.96 -29.00 4.55
C PRO A 101 -2.49 -28.81 4.62
N THR A 102 -3.21 -29.27 3.60
CA THR A 102 -4.67 -29.04 3.46
C THR A 102 -5.35 -30.19 2.72
N TRP A 103 -6.61 -30.50 3.06
CA TRP A 103 -7.43 -31.48 2.33
C TRP A 103 -8.04 -30.96 1.01
N GLY A 104 -7.72 -29.72 0.62
CA GLY A 104 -8.22 -29.09 -0.58
C GLY A 104 -7.74 -27.65 -0.70
N CYS A 105 -8.34 -26.90 -1.61
CA CYS A 105 -7.92 -25.53 -1.95
C CYS A 105 -8.99 -24.48 -1.59
N PRO A 106 -9.26 -24.25 -0.29
CA PRO A 106 -10.28 -23.30 0.11
C PRO A 106 -9.81 -21.87 -0.13
N PHE A 107 -10.77 -20.94 -0.19
CA PHE A 107 -10.46 -19.51 -0.06
C PHE A 107 -9.78 -19.24 1.28
N ARG A 108 -8.85 -18.28 1.30
CA ARG A 108 -8.28 -17.78 2.55
C ARG A 108 -8.27 -16.27 2.58
N ALA A 109 -8.48 -15.76 3.78
CA ALA A 109 -8.35 -14.36 4.10
C ALA A 109 -6.89 -14.05 4.50
N THR A 110 -6.37 -12.92 4.03
CA THR A 110 -5.15 -12.29 4.55
C THR A 110 -5.55 -10.97 5.18
N TRP A 111 -5.02 -10.68 6.35
CA TRP A 111 -5.39 -9.50 7.13
C TRP A 111 -4.17 -8.90 7.82
N ALA A 112 -4.17 -7.58 7.99
CA ALA A 112 -3.22 -6.92 8.87
C ALA A 112 -3.94 -6.14 9.96
N HIS A 113 -3.27 -5.99 11.10
CA HIS A 113 -3.69 -5.08 12.15
C HIS A 113 -2.49 -4.37 12.78
N THR A 114 -2.76 -3.22 13.38
CA THR A 114 -1.81 -2.42 14.16
C THR A 114 -2.33 -2.34 15.60
N ALA A 115 -1.49 -2.53 16.62
CA ALA A 115 -1.96 -2.67 18.00
C ALA A 115 -2.23 -1.33 18.72
N THR A 116 -1.73 -0.22 18.19
CA THR A 116 -1.87 1.10 18.84
C THR A 116 -2.30 2.15 17.84
N SER A 117 -3.58 2.48 17.91
CA SER A 117 -4.25 3.71 17.46
C SER A 117 -3.36 4.74 16.76
N SER A 118 -3.16 4.54 15.47
CA SER A 118 -3.08 5.64 14.52
C SER A 118 -4.37 5.52 13.72
N PHE A 119 -5.06 6.63 13.47
CA PHE A 119 -6.30 6.61 12.71
C PHE A 119 -5.97 6.02 11.34
N ASP A 120 -6.23 4.72 11.19
CA ASP A 120 -6.06 4.03 9.93
C ASP A 120 -7.17 4.55 9.04
N ILE A 121 -6.78 5.47 8.17
CA ILE A 121 -7.73 6.24 7.35
C ILE A 121 -8.53 5.32 6.43
N ASN A 122 -8.06 4.09 6.22
CA ASN A 122 -8.69 3.13 5.35
C ASN A 122 -8.71 1.72 5.95
N TYR A 123 -9.15 1.55 7.20
CA TYR A 123 -9.24 0.22 7.84
C TYR A 123 -9.87 -0.91 6.98
N SER A 124 -10.69 -0.57 5.99
CA SER A 124 -11.27 -1.53 5.02
C SER A 124 -10.27 -2.14 4.03
N ASN A 125 -9.08 -1.57 3.80
CA ASN A 125 -8.03 -2.12 2.94
C ASN A 125 -7.00 -3.00 3.71
N ASN A 126 -7.21 -3.20 5.01
CA ASN A 126 -6.43 -4.12 5.85
C ASN A 126 -6.77 -5.60 5.64
N TYR A 127 -7.71 -5.90 4.74
CA TYR A 127 -8.26 -7.22 4.56
C TYR A 127 -8.40 -7.56 3.09
N PHE A 128 -7.97 -8.76 2.73
CA PHE A 128 -8.07 -9.30 1.38
C PHE A 128 -8.49 -10.77 1.43
N VAL A 129 -9.33 -11.19 0.48
CA VAL A 129 -9.68 -12.61 0.29
C VAL A 129 -9.13 -13.07 -1.04
N ALA A 130 -8.30 -14.11 -0.99
CA ALA A 130 -7.69 -14.69 -2.16
C ALA A 130 -8.45 -15.95 -2.59
N ARG A 131 -8.57 -16.12 -3.91
CA ARG A 131 -8.95 -17.38 -4.56
C ARG A 131 -7.78 -17.85 -5.42
N ASN A 132 -7.53 -19.15 -5.43
CA ASN A 132 -6.64 -19.79 -6.41
C ASN A 132 -7.41 -20.09 -7.69
#